data_AF-A0A661EXC7-F1
#
_entry.id   AF-A0A661EXC7-F1
#
_cell.length_a   1.000
_cell.length_b   1.000
_cell.length_c   1.000
_cell.angle_alpha   90.00
_cell.angle_beta   90.00
_cell.angle_gamma   90.00
#
_symmetry.space_group_name_H-M   'P 1'
#
loop_
_entity.id
_entity.type
_entity.pdbx_description
1 polymer ?
#
loop_
_entity_poly.entity_id
_entity_poly.type
_entity_poly.pdbx_seq_one_letter_code
_entity_poly.pdbx_strand_id
1 'polypeptide(L)' 'MLLVISPAKSLDFETPAKTEKFDQPPFLDESEELVEQLKALEPSALSSLMSISEKLAVLNSNRFLAWQRPFTPENSKQA' A
#
# COMPACT_ATOMS: atom_id res chain seq x y z
N MET A 1 10.66 23.55 10.75
CA MET A 1 10.47 23.57 9.29
C MET A 1 9.88 22.23 8.88
N LEU A 2 8.86 22.23 8.01
CA LEU A 2 8.20 21.01 7.54
C LEU A 2 8.23 21.00 6.00
N LEU A 3 8.70 19.90 5.41
CA LEU A 3 8.76 19.69 3.98
C LEU A 3 7.69 18.67 3.58
N VAL A 4 7.00 18.91 2.48
CA VAL A 4 5.98 17.99 1.94
C VAL A 4 6.43 17.55 0.57
N ILE A 5 6.43 16.23 0.35
CA ILE A 5 6.76 15.60 -0.93
C ILE A 5 5.64 14.64 -1.32
N SER A 6 5.47 14.43 -2.63
CA SER A 6 4.51 13.47 -3.14
C SER A 6 5.02 12.03 -3.01
N PRO A 7 4.14 11.03 -2.83
CA PRO A 7 4.52 9.62 -2.87
C PRO A 7 4.84 9.16 -4.31
N ALA A 8 5.50 8.00 -4.43
CA ALA A 8 5.75 7.33 -5.69
C ALA A 8 4.73 6.21 -5.98
N LYS A 9 4.50 5.90 -7.27
CA LYS A 9 3.65 4.77 -7.68
C LYS A 9 4.38 3.42 -7.59
N SER A 10 5.70 3.43 -7.74
CA SER A 10 6.54 2.25 -7.68
C SER A 10 7.01 2.00 -6.24
N LEU A 11 7.00 0.74 -5.83
CA LEU A 11 7.44 0.30 -4.51
C LEU A 11 8.60 -0.68 -4.66
N ASP A 12 9.57 -0.60 -3.75
CA ASP A 12 10.73 -1.49 -3.70
C ASP A 12 10.81 -2.13 -2.31
N PHE A 13 10.44 -3.40 -2.23
CA PHE A 13 10.54 -4.24 -1.04
C PHE A 13 11.75 -5.18 -1.08
N GLU A 14 12.47 -5.26 -2.20
CA GLU A 14 13.58 -6.20 -2.41
C GLU A 14 14.90 -5.64 -1.87
N THR A 15 15.14 -4.34 -2.08
CA THR A 15 16.35 -3.70 -1.56
C THR A 15 16.26 -3.65 -0.03
N PRO A 16 17.28 -4.10 0.72
CA PRO A 16 17.28 -4.00 2.17
C PRO A 16 17.05 -2.57 2.65
N ALA A 17 16.30 -2.41 3.74
CA ALA A 17 16.13 -1.10 4.37
C ALA A 17 17.49 -0.55 4.81
N LYS A 18 17.74 0.74 4.56
CA LYS A 18 18.99 1.40 4.96
C LYS A 18 19.10 1.64 6.46
N THR A 19 18.02 1.39 7.21
CA THR A 19 17.94 1.58 8.66
C THR A 19 16.94 0.59 9.26
N GLU A 20 17.18 0.22 10.51
CA GLU A 20 16.27 -0.59 11.34
C GLU A 20 15.24 0.26 12.08
N LYS A 21 15.37 1.61 12.05
CA LYS A 21 14.43 2.50 12.71
C LYS A 21 13.15 2.62 11.90
N PHE A 22 12.00 2.42 12.54
CA PHE A 22 10.68 2.62 11.96
C PHE A 22 9.68 3.00 13.05
N ASP A 23 8.57 3.60 12.62
CA ASP A 23 7.41 3.91 13.47
C ASP A 23 6.15 3.39 12.77
N GLN A 24 5.02 3.43 13.47
CA GLN A 24 3.72 3.06 12.91
C GLN A 24 3.00 4.31 12.37
N PRO A 25 2.34 4.25 11.19
CA PRO A 25 1.53 5.35 10.70
C PRO A 25 0.41 5.71 11.69
N PRO A 26 0.10 7.00 11.90
CA PRO A 26 -0.90 7.41 12.89
C PRO A 26 -2.36 7.20 12.45
N PHE A 27 -2.62 7.07 11.15
CA PHE A 27 -3.98 7.01 10.55
C PHE A 27 -4.29 5.61 9.98
N LEU A 28 -3.97 4.56 10.74
CA LEU A 28 -4.16 3.18 10.28
C LEU A 28 -5.64 2.77 10.25
N ASP A 29 -6.47 3.32 11.13
CA ASP A 29 -7.89 2.98 11.18
C ASP A 29 -8.61 3.54 9.93
N GLU A 30 -8.31 4.77 9.52
CA GLU A 30 -8.80 5.35 8.27
C GLU A 30 -8.25 4.62 7.04
N SER A 31 -7.00 4.17 7.10
CA SER A 31 -6.41 3.36 6.03
C SER A 31 -7.13 2.02 5.88
N GLU A 32 -7.53 1.40 7.01
CA GLU A 32 -8.27 0.13 7.02
C GLU A 32 -9.66 0.28 6.38
N GLU A 33 -10.39 1.37 6.68
CA GLU A 33 -11.68 1.67 6.03
C GLU A 33 -11.57 1.76 4.51
N LEU A 34 -10.49 2.36 4.00
CA LEU A 34 -10.22 2.46 2.56
C LEU A 34 -9.86 1.09 1.97
N VAL A 35 -8.99 0.34 2.64
CA VAL A 35 -8.55 -0.99 2.19
C VAL A 35 -9.74 -1.96 2.12
N GLU A 36 -10.64 -1.97 3.10
CA GLU A 36 -11.82 -2.84 3.09
C GLU A 36 -12.75 -2.55 1.91
N GLN A 37 -12.94 -1.27 1.54
CA GLN A 37 -13.68 -0.92 0.33
C GLN A 37 -12.98 -1.41 -0.94
N LEU A 38 -11.65 -1.29 -1.01
CA LEU A 38 -10.86 -1.71 -2.17
C LEU A 38 -10.78 -3.23 -2.31
N LYS A 39 -10.79 -3.99 -1.20
CA LYS A 39 -10.86 -5.46 -1.20
C LYS A 39 -12.13 -5.99 -1.83
N ALA A 40 -13.25 -5.27 -1.73
CA ALA A 40 -14.54 -5.66 -2.29
C ALA A 40 -14.64 -5.44 -3.82
N LEU A 41 -13.67 -4.77 -4.44
CA LEU A 41 -13.67 -4.48 -5.86
C LEU A 41 -13.02 -5.60 -6.66
N GLU A 42 -13.68 -6.00 -7.76
CA GLU A 42 -13.08 -6.86 -8.77
C GLU A 42 -11.89 -6.15 -9.45
N PRO A 43 -10.85 -6.89 -9.90
CA PRO A 43 -9.69 -6.29 -10.58
C PRO A 43 -10.07 -5.42 -11.80
N SER A 44 -11.13 -5.76 -12.53
CA SER A 44 -11.62 -4.96 -13.65
C SER A 44 -12.17 -3.60 -13.21
N ALA A 45 -12.91 -3.54 -12.10
CA ALA A 45 -13.41 -2.30 -11.52
C ALA A 45 -12.25 -1.43 -11.00
N LEU A 46 -11.26 -2.07 -10.36
CA LEU A 46 -10.05 -1.39 -9.87
C LEU A 46 -9.22 -0.80 -11.02
N SER A 47 -9.11 -1.53 -12.13
CA SER A 47 -8.46 -1.09 -13.36
C SER A 47 -9.08 0.20 -13.90
N SER A 48 -10.42 0.24 -14.01
CA SER A 48 -11.15 1.43 -14.45
C SER A 48 -11.03 2.59 -13.46
N LEU A 49 -11.18 2.32 -12.16
CA LEU A 49 -11.09 3.33 -11.11
C LEU A 49 -9.73 4.03 -11.08
N MET A 50 -8.65 3.25 -11.18
CA MET A 50 -7.28 3.77 -11.09
C MET A 50 -6.68 4.15 -12.44
N SER A 51 -7.39 3.88 -13.56
CA SER A 51 -6.88 4.05 -14.93
C SER A 51 -5.53 3.34 -15.14
N ILE A 52 -5.47 2.07 -14.75
CA ILE A 52 -4.27 1.21 -14.83
C ILE A 52 -4.50 0.01 -15.75
N SER A 53 -3.44 -0.74 -16.06
CA SER A 53 -3.57 -1.98 -16.81
C SER A 53 -4.20 -3.08 -15.95
N GLU A 54 -4.84 -4.06 -16.58
CA GLU A 54 -5.41 -5.23 -15.91
C GLU A 54 -4.37 -5.97 -15.05
N LYS A 55 -3.15 -6.16 -15.57
CA LYS A 55 -2.04 -6.76 -14.82
C LYS A 55 -1.74 -6.00 -13.52
N LEU A 56 -1.74 -4.67 -13.59
CA LEU A 56 -1.47 -3.83 -12.42
C LEU A 56 -2.67 -3.82 -11.45
N ALA A 57 -3.90 -3.92 -11.98
CA ALA A 57 -5.09 -4.03 -11.16
C ALA A 57 -5.14 -5.35 -10.39
N VAL A 58 -4.81 -6.49 -11.02
CA VAL A 58 -4.67 -7.78 -10.33
C VAL A 58 -3.59 -7.71 -9.25
N LEU A 59 -2.44 -7.09 -9.55
CA LEU A 59 -1.38 -6.89 -8.55
C LEU A 59 -1.89 -6.07 -7.35
N ASN A 60 -2.59 -4.96 -7.58
CA ASN A 60 -3.09 -4.12 -6.50
C ASN A 60 -4.26 -4.78 -5.74
N SER A 61 -5.15 -5.52 -6.40
CA SER A 61 -6.17 -6.33 -5.72
C SER A 61 -5.53 -7.31 -4.74
N ASN A 62 -4.50 -8.05 -5.17
CA ASN A 62 -3.75 -8.95 -4.28
C ASN A 62 -3.07 -8.20 -3.12
N ARG A 63 -2.55 -6.99 -3.36
CA ARG A 63 -1.98 -6.14 -2.29
C ARG A 63 -3.02 -5.71 -1.27
N PHE A 64 -4.22 -5.32 -1.70
CA PHE A 64 -5.30 -4.98 -0.77
C PHE A 64 -5.74 -6.19 0.03
N LEU A 65 -5.87 -7.37 -0.60
CA LEU A 65 -6.19 -8.61 0.10
C LEU A 65 -5.12 -9.04 1.11
N ALA A 66 -3.84 -8.85 0.78
CA ALA A 66 -2.71 -9.17 1.65
C ALA A 66 -2.43 -8.12 2.74
N TRP A 67 -3.08 -6.96 2.67
CA TRP A 67 -2.93 -5.90 3.66
C TRP A 67 -3.51 -6.36 5.00
N GLN A 68 -2.67 -6.36 6.02
CA GLN A 68 -3.03 -6.79 7.37
C GLN A 68 -2.19 -6.07 8.43
N ARG A 69 -2.78 -5.88 9.60
CA ARG A 69 -2.11 -5.41 10.81
C ARG A 69 -1.82 -6.60 11.74
N PRO A 70 -0.77 -6.54 12.58
CA PRO A 70 0.18 -5.43 12.76
C PRO A 70 1.25 -5.38 11.64
N PHE A 71 1.80 -4.18 11.41
CA PHE A 71 2.95 -4.02 10.51
C PHE A 71 4.27 -4.31 11.21
N THR A 72 5.08 -5.12 10.54
CA THR A 72 6.40 -5.55 10.99
C THR A 72 7.39 -5.47 9.84
N PRO A 73 8.71 -5.50 10.09
CA PRO A 73 9.72 -5.51 9.02
C PRO A 73 9.57 -6.67 8.02
N GLU A 74 8.87 -7.74 8.38
CA GLU A 74 8.61 -8.90 7.50
C GLU A 74 7.49 -8.64 6.49
N ASN A 75 6.55 -7.74 6.78
CA ASN A 75 5.38 -7.47 5.94
C ASN A 75 5.26 -6.01 5.46
N SER A 76 6.20 -5.15 5.86
CA SER A 76 6.19 -3.72 5.58
C SER A 76 7.61 -3.15 5.51
N LYS A 77 7.72 -1.95 4.94
CA LYS A 77 8.99 -1.20 4.83
C LYS A 77 8.70 0.29 5.01
N GLN A 78 9.67 1.02 5.57
CA GLN A 78 9.53 2.46 5.83
C GLN A 78 9.31 3.25 4.53
N ALA A 79 8.45 4.28 4.60
CA ALA A 79 8.11 5.18 3.50
C ALA A 79 9.18 6.26 3.22
#